data_AF-A0A8X6V2S9-F1
#
_entry.id   AF-A0A8X6V2S9-F1
#
_cell.length_a   1.000
_cell.length_b   1.000
_cell.length_c   1.000
_cell.angle_alpha   90.00
_cell.angle_beta   90.00
_cell.angle_gamma   90.00
#
_symmetry.space_group_name_H-M   'P 1'
#
loop_
_entity.id
_entity.type
_entity.pdbx_description
1 polymer ?
#
loop_
_entity_poly.entity_id
_entity_poly.type
_entity_poly.pdbx_seq_one_letter_code
_entity_poly.pdbx_strand_id
1 'polypeptide(L)'
;MNQGATNSVFQSTVQRSLLRLVLRSRRLVLAPMLTAVHQQRRLELSYRYRNWASNERRQDGGIYQQDIAECHTTDSIRAWFNEHQDKFIVLPCPENSPDLNPINNLWNHLDRVVHAMDPHARNLVQQ
;
A
#
# COMPACT_ATOMS: atom_id res chain seq x y z
N MET A 1 -36.86 43.98 14.95
CA MET A 1 -36.97 42.65 14.34
C MET A 1 -35.84 42.52 13.32
N ASN A 2 -34.73 41.86 13.67
CA ASN A 2 -33.63 41.61 12.73
C ASN A 2 -33.63 40.11 12.41
N GLN A 3 -34.10 39.77 11.21
CA GLN A 3 -34.03 38.42 10.67
C GLN A 3 -32.58 38.16 10.27
N GLY A 4 -31.90 37.22 10.95
CA GLY A 4 -30.55 36.82 10.62
C GLY A 4 -30.52 36.10 9.26
N ALA A 5 -29.97 36.75 8.24
CA ALA A 5 -29.71 36.11 6.97
C ALA A 5 -28.65 35.01 7.17
N THR A 6 -29.06 33.76 7.03
CA THR A 6 -28.12 32.64 6.97
C THR A 6 -27.39 32.72 5.63
N ASN A 7 -26.09 33.02 5.66
CA ASN A 7 -25.22 33.07 4.48
C ASN A 7 -24.93 31.65 3.95
N SER A 8 -25.99 30.93 3.58
CA SER A 8 -25.89 29.59 3.01
C SER A 8 -25.67 29.71 1.50
N VAL A 9 -24.43 29.54 1.07
CA VAL A 9 -24.10 29.49 -0.36
C VAL A 9 -24.60 28.16 -0.93
N PHE A 10 -25.41 28.23 -1.99
CA PHE A 10 -25.88 27.04 -2.69
C PHE A 10 -24.71 26.24 -3.31
N GLN A 11 -24.78 24.91 -3.25
CA GLN A 11 -23.74 24.03 -3.80
C GLN A 11 -23.40 24.33 -5.26
N SER A 12 -24.40 24.74 -6.07
CA SER A 12 -24.21 25.09 -7.47
C SER A 12 -23.34 26.35 -7.66
N THR A 13 -23.33 27.27 -6.70
CA THR A 13 -22.46 28.45 -6.70
C THR A 13 -21.02 28.05 -6.41
N VAL A 14 -20.81 27.15 -5.45
CA VAL A 14 -19.47 26.60 -5.15
C VAL A 14 -18.93 25.83 -6.36
N GLN A 15 -19.75 24.98 -6.97
CA GLN A 15 -19.37 24.19 -8.13
C GLN A 15 -18.98 25.07 -9.34
N ARG A 16 -19.76 26.11 -9.63
CA ARG A 16 -19.44 27.05 -10.72
C ARG A 16 -18.15 27.82 -10.47
N SER A 17 -17.90 28.25 -9.24
CA SER A 17 -16.65 28.92 -8.87
C SER A 17 -15.44 28.01 -9.00
N LEU A 18 -15.54 26.75 -8.58
CA LEU A 18 -14.46 25.76 -8.75
C LEU A 18 -14.15 25.49 -10.22
N LEU A 19 -15.17 25.37 -11.07
CA LEU A 19 -14.99 25.17 -12.51
C LEU A 19 -14.33 26.39 -13.19
N ARG A 20 -14.63 27.62 -12.77
CA ARG A 20 -13.95 28.83 -13.26
C ARG A 20 -12.46 28.85 -12.91
N LEU A 21 -12.10 28.27 -11.77
CA LEU A 21 -10.71 28.12 -11.33
C LEU A 21 -10.02 26.88 -11.94
N VAL A 22 -10.67 26.19 -12.89
CA VAL A 22 -10.17 24.95 -13.53
C VAL A 22 -9.96 23.80 -12.52
N LEU A 23 -10.54 23.92 -11.32
CA LEU A 23 -10.51 22.89 -10.30
C LEU A 23 -11.64 21.90 -10.57
N ARG A 24 -11.28 20.74 -11.13
CA ARG A 24 -12.21 19.63 -11.36
C ARG A 24 -12.17 18.69 -10.18
N SER A 25 -13.34 18.24 -9.75
CA SER A 25 -13.45 17.11 -8.82
C SER A 25 -12.74 15.91 -9.44
N ARG A 26 -11.64 15.48 -8.81
CA ARG A 26 -10.95 14.23 -9.15
C ARG A 26 -11.31 13.23 -8.07
N ARG A 27 -11.81 12.06 -8.48
CA ARG A 27 -12.09 10.94 -7.57
C ARG A 27 -10.76 10.50 -6.94
N LEU A 28 -10.67 10.53 -5.61
CA LEU A 28 -9.58 9.89 -4.89
C LEU A 28 -9.62 8.39 -5.22
N VAL A 29 -8.64 7.92 -5.99
CA VAL A 29 -8.45 6.50 -6.23
C VAL A 29 -7.63 5.99 -5.03
N LEU A 30 -8.29 5.29 -4.10
CA LEU A 30 -7.71 4.84 -2.83
C LEU A 30 -6.66 3.71 -2.96
N ALA A 31 -6.35 3.29 -4.19
CA ALA A 31 -5.34 2.29 -4.48
C ALA A 31 -4.78 2.52 -5.90
N PRO A 32 -3.53 2.16 -6.20
CA PRO A 32 -3.09 2.11 -7.59
C PRO A 32 -4.02 1.19 -8.39
N MET A 33 -4.45 1.63 -9.58
CA MET A 33 -5.21 0.75 -10.48
C MET A 33 -4.32 -0.44 -10.85
N LEU A 34 -4.66 -1.62 -10.34
CA LEU A 34 -4.09 -2.87 -10.83
C LEU A 34 -4.52 -3.03 -12.29
N THR A 35 -3.58 -2.82 -13.22
CA THR A 35 -3.80 -3.11 -14.63
C THR A 35 -3.97 -4.61 -14.83
N ALA A 36 -4.48 -5.04 -15.99
CA ALA A 36 -4.59 -6.47 -16.31
C ALA A 36 -3.23 -7.20 -16.20
N VAL A 37 -2.14 -6.50 -16.52
CA VAL A 37 -0.76 -7.02 -16.37
C VAL A 37 -0.42 -7.28 -14.91
N HIS A 38 -0.75 -6.35 -14.00
CA HIS A 38 -0.54 -6.56 -12.56
C HIS A 38 -1.34 -7.76 -12.05
N GLN A 39 -2.60 -7.89 -12.46
CA GLN A 39 -3.45 -9.02 -12.07
C GLN A 39 -2.89 -10.36 -12.57
N GLN A 40 -2.40 -10.41 -13.82
CA GLN A 40 -1.81 -11.61 -14.39
C GLN A 40 -0.53 -12.03 -13.65
N ARG A 41 0.39 -11.09 -13.40
CA ARG A 41 1.63 -11.36 -12.63
C ARG A 41 1.31 -11.87 -11.22
N ARG A 42 0.29 -11.33 -10.58
CA ARG A 42 -0.18 -11.78 -9.26
C ARG A 42 -0.76 -13.20 -9.29
N LEU A 43 -1.55 -13.53 -10.31
CA LEU A 43 -2.09 -14.87 -10.52
C LEU A 43 -0.96 -15.87 -10.78
N GLU A 44 -0.03 -15.54 -11.67
CA GLU A 44 1.13 -16.39 -11.97
C GLU A 44 1.94 -16.70 -10.70
N LEU A 45 2.18 -15.70 -9.87
CA LEU A 45 2.85 -15.87 -8.58
C LEU A 45 2.06 -16.79 -7.64
N SER A 46 0.74 -16.58 -7.50
CA SER A 46 -0.08 -17.42 -6.63
C SER A 46 -0.10 -18.88 -7.09
N TYR A 47 -0.13 -19.13 -8.40
CA TYR A 47 -0.02 -20.49 -8.95
C TYR A 47 1.37 -21.09 -8.74
N ARG A 48 2.42 -20.33 -9.04
CA ARG A 48 3.82 -20.78 -8.90
C ARG A 48 4.18 -21.15 -7.47
N TYR A 49 3.60 -20.46 -6.49
CA TYR A 49 3.85 -20.68 -5.06
C TYR A 49 2.65 -21.24 -4.29
N ARG A 50 1.64 -21.84 -4.97
CA ARG A 50 0.41 -22.36 -4.34
C ARG A 50 0.69 -23.38 -3.23
N ASN A 51 1.62 -24.30 -3.47
CA ASN A 51 1.94 -25.40 -2.56
C ASN A 51 3.13 -25.06 -1.65
N TRP A 52 3.47 -23.78 -1.52
CA TRP A 52 4.70 -23.35 -0.84
C TRP A 52 4.55 -23.16 0.67
N ALA A 53 3.32 -22.92 1.14
CA ALA A 53 2.97 -22.91 2.56
C ALA A 53 2.77 -24.32 3.15
N SER A 54 2.73 -25.36 2.31
CA SER A 54 2.62 -26.75 2.76
C SER A 54 3.90 -27.16 3.49
N ASN A 55 3.75 -27.84 4.63
CA ASN A 55 4.85 -28.25 5.51
C ASN A 55 5.96 -29.11 4.85
N GLU A 56 5.80 -29.52 3.60
CA GLU A 56 6.77 -30.29 2.81
C GLU A 56 8.09 -29.56 2.52
N ARG A 57 8.12 -28.21 2.52
CA ARG A 57 9.36 -27.42 2.33
C ARG A 57 10.04 -26.97 3.62
N ARG A 58 9.64 -27.50 4.77
CA ARG A 58 10.31 -27.18 6.06
C ARG A 58 11.69 -27.82 6.20
N GLN A 59 12.12 -28.59 5.21
CA GLN A 59 13.47 -29.14 5.16
C GLN A 59 14.37 -28.10 4.49
N ASP A 60 14.99 -27.30 5.37
CA ASP A 60 16.35 -26.75 5.24
C ASP A 60 16.51 -25.25 4.89
N GLY A 61 15.44 -24.48 4.64
CA GLY A 61 15.56 -23.04 4.39
C GLY A 61 14.36 -22.19 4.79
N GLY A 62 14.62 -20.98 5.30
CA GLY A 62 13.63 -19.97 5.62
C GLY A 62 13.05 -19.27 4.37
N ILE A 63 11.94 -18.57 4.55
CA ILE A 63 11.28 -17.80 3.49
C ILE A 63 11.44 -16.32 3.81
N TYR A 64 11.94 -15.55 2.86
CA TYR A 64 12.08 -14.11 3.01
C TYR A 64 11.24 -13.37 1.97
N GLN A 65 10.37 -12.46 2.42
CA GLN A 65 9.56 -11.61 1.55
C GLN A 65 9.90 -10.15 1.85
N GLN A 66 10.26 -9.40 0.81
CA GLN A 66 10.50 -7.95 0.87
C GLN A 66 9.76 -7.24 -0.27
N ASP A 67 9.59 -5.93 -0.15
CA ASP A 67 9.10 -5.11 -1.27
C ASP A 67 10.23 -4.81 -2.27
N ILE A 68 9.90 -4.03 -3.30
CA ILE A 68 10.84 -3.65 -4.36
C ILE A 68 11.46 -2.27 -4.13
N ALA A 69 11.50 -1.75 -2.89
CA ALA A 69 12.16 -0.48 -2.65
C ALA A 69 13.63 -0.53 -3.09
N GLU A 70 14.16 0.59 -3.57
CA GLU A 70 15.51 0.65 -4.13
C GLU A 70 16.56 0.14 -3.13
N CYS A 71 16.41 0.47 -1.84
CA CYS A 71 17.32 -0.01 -0.79
C CYS A 71 17.36 -1.56 -0.69
N HIS A 72 16.25 -2.24 -0.93
CA HIS A 72 16.13 -3.70 -0.88
C HIS A 72 16.54 -4.40 -2.19
N THR A 73 16.70 -3.62 -3.26
CA THR A 73 17.05 -4.12 -4.60
C THR A 73 18.43 -3.67 -5.07
N THR A 74 19.23 -3.05 -4.20
CA THR A 74 20.65 -2.76 -4.49
C THR A 74 21.46 -4.02 -4.78
N ASP A 75 22.53 -3.89 -5.56
CA ASP A 75 23.35 -5.03 -5.98
C ASP A 75 24.05 -5.72 -4.80
N SER A 76 24.44 -4.97 -3.76
CA SER A 76 25.03 -5.52 -2.54
C SER A 76 24.03 -6.42 -1.79
N ILE A 77 22.77 -6.00 -1.68
CA ILE A 77 21.72 -6.79 -1.05
C ILE A 77 21.41 -8.05 -1.88
N ARG A 78 21.32 -7.91 -3.21
CA ARG A 78 21.15 -9.08 -4.11
C ARG A 78 22.30 -10.06 -4.01
N ALA A 79 23.55 -9.58 -3.95
CA ALA A 79 24.73 -10.42 -3.79
C ALA A 79 24.68 -11.20 -2.48
N TRP A 80 24.35 -10.53 -1.37
CA TRP A 80 24.22 -11.18 -0.07
C TRP A 80 23.14 -12.28 -0.09
N PHE A 81 21.98 -12.02 -0.69
CA PHE A 81 20.93 -13.03 -0.84
C PHE A 81 21.38 -14.21 -1.71
N ASN A 82 22.19 -13.97 -2.76
CA ASN A 82 22.72 -15.02 -3.62
C ASN A 82 23.75 -15.91 -2.91
N GLU A 83 24.60 -15.33 -2.06
CA GLU A 83 25.57 -16.07 -1.24
C GLU A 83 24.91 -16.97 -0.18
N HIS A 84 23.65 -16.70 0.16
CA HIS A 84 22.92 -17.34 1.26
C HIS A 84 21.66 -18.09 0.78
N GLN A 85 21.60 -18.48 -0.49
CA GLN A 85 20.47 -19.23 -1.06
C GLN A 85 20.28 -20.62 -0.42
N ASP A 86 21.27 -21.12 0.31
CA ASP A 86 21.19 -22.33 1.13
C ASP A 86 20.33 -22.14 2.38
N LYS A 87 20.18 -20.90 2.88
CA LYS A 87 19.48 -20.59 4.14
C LYS A 87 18.09 -20.03 3.95
N PHE A 88 17.85 -19.32 2.84
CA PHE A 88 16.54 -18.77 2.56
C PHE A 88 16.25 -18.63 1.08
N ILE A 89 14.96 -18.62 0.78
CA ILE A 89 14.43 -18.30 -0.55
C ILE A 89 13.76 -16.93 -0.47
N VAL A 90 14.24 -15.98 -1.28
CA VAL A 90 13.62 -14.66 -1.42
C VAL A 90 12.45 -14.76 -2.39
N LEU A 91 11.26 -14.38 -1.92
CA LEU A 91 10.08 -14.33 -2.77
C LEU A 91 10.15 -13.13 -3.73
N PRO A 92 9.94 -13.33 -5.04
CA PRO A 92 9.80 -12.22 -5.97
C PRO A 92 8.52 -11.45 -5.64
N CYS A 93 8.63 -10.16 -5.37
CA CYS A 93 7.47 -9.31 -5.13
C CYS A 93 7.03 -8.66 -6.46
N PRO A 94 5.75 -8.78 -6.85
CA PRO A 94 5.25 -8.10 -8.03
C PRO A 94 5.15 -6.58 -7.76
N GLU A 95 5.51 -5.78 -8.76
CA GLU A 95 5.45 -4.32 -8.69
C GLU A 95 4.07 -3.82 -8.22
N ASN A 96 4.06 -2.72 -7.47
CA ASN A 96 2.84 -2.04 -7.00
C ASN A 96 1.84 -2.94 -6.25
N SER A 97 2.31 -3.92 -5.48
CA SER A 97 1.46 -4.87 -4.76
C SER A 97 1.64 -4.78 -3.23
N PRO A 98 1.35 -3.62 -2.60
CA PRO A 98 1.45 -3.48 -1.15
C PRO A 98 0.49 -4.41 -0.41
N ASP A 99 -0.61 -4.81 -1.05
CA ASP A 99 -1.59 -5.76 -0.49
C ASP A 99 -1.06 -7.19 -0.35
N LEU A 100 0.06 -7.51 -1.02
CA LEU A 100 0.70 -8.82 -0.95
C LEU A 100 1.81 -8.91 0.11
N ASN A 101 2.17 -7.81 0.78
CA ASN A 101 3.16 -7.84 1.85
C ASN A 101 2.47 -8.04 3.21
N PRO A 102 2.65 -9.19 3.89
CA PRO A 102 2.01 -9.46 5.17
C PRO A 102 2.32 -8.41 6.25
N ILE A 103 3.48 -7.74 6.18
CA ILE A 103 3.85 -6.69 7.13
C ILE A 103 2.88 -5.50 7.10
N ASN A 104 2.25 -5.23 5.95
CA ASN A 104 1.30 -4.13 5.83
C ASN A 104 0.02 -4.40 6.62
N ASN A 105 -0.38 -5.67 6.77
CA ASN A 105 -1.48 -6.03 7.65
C ASN A 105 -1.14 -5.76 9.12
N LEU A 106 0.11 -6.03 9.52
CA LEU A 106 0.59 -5.72 10.86
C LEU A 106 0.64 -4.20 11.09
N TRP A 107 1.17 -3.43 10.14
CA TRP A 107 1.16 -1.96 10.22
C TRP A 107 -0.24 -1.39 10.34
N ASN A 108 -1.19 -1.87 9.54
CA ASN A 108 -2.60 -1.46 9.64
C ASN A 108 -3.22 -1.80 11.01
N HIS A 109 -2.84 -2.94 11.60
CA HIS A 109 -3.30 -3.29 12.94
C HIS A 109 -2.71 -2.36 13.99
N LEU A 110 -1.40 -2.12 13.94
CA LEU A 110 -0.70 -1.21 14.84
C LEU A 110 -1.26 0.21 14.75
N ASP A 111 -1.51 0.71 13.53
CA ASP A 111 -2.08 2.02 13.29
C ASP A 111 -3.44 2.20 14.00
N ARG A 112 -4.31 1.19 13.92
CA ARG A 112 -5.61 1.19 14.63
C ARG A 112 -5.45 1.19 16.14
N VAL A 113 -4.50 0.40 16.65
CA VAL A 113 -4.23 0.33 18.09
C VAL A 113 -3.72 1.68 18.60
N VAL A 114 -2.78 2.30 17.89
CA VAL A 114 -2.24 3.62 18.24
C VAL A 114 -3.32 4.70 18.19
N HIS A 115 -4.16 4.73 17.15
CA HIS A 115 -5.27 5.67 17.05
C HIS A 115 -6.32 5.49 18.15
N ALA A 116 -6.54 4.26 18.61
CA ALA A 116 -7.43 4.00 19.74
C ALA A 116 -6.83 4.45 21.08
N MET A 117 -5.50 4.47 21.21
CA MET A 117 -4.80 4.95 22.41
C MET A 117 -4.81 6.47 22.50
N ASP A 118 -4.64 7.18 21.38
CA ASP A 118 -4.75 8.65 21.33
C ASP A 118 -5.44 9.11 20.03
N PRO A 119 -6.74 9.49 20.09
CA PRO A 119 -7.49 10.02 18.95
C PRO A 119 -6.93 11.34 18.38
N HIS A 120 -6.06 12.02 19.13
CA HIS A 120 -5.46 13.30 18.76
C HIS A 120 -4.03 13.19 18.23
N ALA A 121 -3.43 11.99 18.22
CA ALA A 121 -2.15 11.73 17.59
C ALA A 121 -2.27 11.79 16.06
N ARG A 122 -2.48 12.98 15.50
CA ARG A 122 -2.31 13.23 14.07
C ARG A 122 -0.83 13.44 13.81
N ASN A 123 -0.30 12.77 12.80
CA ASN A 123 1.02 13.08 12.27
C ASN A 123 1.11 14.59 12.02
N LEU A 124 2.03 15.27 12.71
CA LEU A 124 2.39 16.67 12.49
C LEU A 124 3.14 16.77 11.15
N VAL A 125 2.44 16.56 10.03
CA VAL A 125 2.93 16.99 8.72
C VAL A 125 2.25 18.31 8.39
N GLN A 126 2.76 19.36 9.03
CA GLN A 126 2.65 20.73 8.58
C GLN A 126 4.05 21.19 8.19
N GLN A 127 4.32 21.18 6.89
CA GLN A 127 5.15 22.16 6.19
C GLN A 127 4.90 22.04 4.68
#